data_AF-A0AB38D424-F1
#
_entry.id   AF-A0AB38D424-F1
#
_cell.length_a   1.000
_cell.length_b   1.000
_cell.length_c   1.000
_cell.angle_alpha   90.00
_cell.angle_beta   90.00
_cell.angle_gamma   90.00
#
_symmetry.space_group_name_H-M   'P 1'
#
loop_
_entity.id
_entity.type
_entity.pdbx_description
1 polymer ?
#
loop_
_entity_poly.entity_id
_entity_poly.type
_entity_poly.pdbx_seq_one_letter_code
_entity_poly.pdbx_strand_id
1 'polypeptide(L)'
;MFDTRLRAALADFIAGIPDLLSTAAVEKFTQERHEITYSPREVAERIAAVLPAGMRERGYELLELPAVERDQHGTYSVHVPLTGRPWAPAEIRMRRTPEGDQVTIVGTTLPLATDDVPAIAAGLLAARAFCASHKLG
;
A
#
# COMPACT_ATOMS: atom_id res chain seq x y z
N MET A 1 5.79 -14.70 -10.01
CA MET A 1 4.82 -15.67 -9.47
C MET A 1 3.78 -15.02 -8.56
N PHE A 2 4.15 -14.13 -7.63
CA PHE A 2 3.18 -13.39 -6.79
C PHE A 2 2.24 -12.46 -7.59
N ASP A 3 2.75 -11.83 -8.67
CA ASP A 3 1.97 -10.89 -9.49
C ASP A 3 0.71 -11.49 -10.11
N THR A 4 0.79 -12.73 -10.61
CA THR A 4 -0.34 -13.41 -11.27
C THR A 4 -1.47 -13.75 -10.30
N ARG A 5 -1.13 -14.17 -9.07
CA ARG A 5 -2.13 -14.46 -8.03
C ARG A 5 -2.79 -13.19 -7.52
N LEU A 6 -2.00 -12.13 -7.29
CA LEU A 6 -2.53 -10.82 -6.90
C LEU A 6 -3.49 -10.27 -7.95
N ARG A 7 -3.10 -10.32 -9.23
CA ARG A 7 -3.94 -9.85 -10.34
C ARG A 7 -5.26 -10.61 -10.41
N ALA A 8 -5.25 -11.93 -10.28
CA ALA A 8 -6.47 -12.74 -10.25
C ALA A 8 -7.38 -12.35 -9.07
N ALA A 9 -6.81 -12.28 -7.86
CA ALA A 9 -7.57 -11.89 -6.67
C ALA A 9 -8.20 -10.49 -6.77
N LEU A 10 -7.48 -9.53 -7.35
CA LEU A 10 -8.00 -8.18 -7.62
C LEU A 10 -9.14 -8.20 -8.65
N ALA A 11 -8.96 -8.90 -9.76
CA ALA A 11 -9.97 -9.01 -10.80
C ALA A 11 -11.26 -9.68 -10.28
N ASP A 12 -11.11 -10.79 -9.56
CA ASP A 12 -12.22 -11.52 -8.95
C ASP A 12 -12.96 -10.66 -7.92
N PHE A 13 -12.24 -9.85 -7.14
CA PHE A 13 -12.87 -8.93 -6.20
C PHE A 13 -13.66 -7.83 -6.90
N ILE A 14 -13.05 -7.14 -7.87
CA ILE A 14 -13.68 -6.03 -8.59
C ILE A 14 -14.94 -6.53 -9.32
N ALA A 15 -14.86 -7.71 -9.95
CA ALA A 15 -15.99 -8.33 -10.62
C ALA A 15 -17.14 -8.70 -9.66
N GLY A 16 -16.84 -8.93 -8.37
CA GLY A 16 -17.81 -9.24 -7.33
C GLY A 16 -18.45 -8.02 -6.67
N ILE A 17 -18.07 -6.78 -7.03
CA ILE A 17 -18.66 -5.57 -6.44
C ILE A 17 -20.08 -5.39 -7.00
N PRO A 18 -21.13 -5.38 -6.15
CA PRO A 18 -22.50 -5.20 -6.60
C PRO A 18 -22.72 -3.78 -7.16
N ASP A 19 -23.58 -3.67 -8.16
CA ASP A 19 -23.98 -2.41 -8.79
C ASP A 19 -22.80 -1.50 -9.19
N LEU A 20 -21.69 -2.11 -9.63
CA LEU A 20 -20.46 -1.36 -9.90
C LEU A 20 -20.61 -0.41 -11.09
N LEU A 21 -21.28 -0.85 -12.16
CA LEU A 21 -21.37 -0.13 -13.44
C LEU A 21 -22.69 0.61 -13.62
N SER A 22 -23.79 0.01 -13.17
CA SER A 22 -25.11 0.61 -13.19
C SER A 22 -25.95 0.11 -12.02
N THR A 23 -27.00 0.87 -11.68
CA THR A 23 -28.04 0.43 -10.76
C THR A 23 -29.41 0.81 -11.28
N ALA A 24 -30.45 0.06 -10.92
CA ALA A 24 -31.82 0.42 -11.22
C ALA A 24 -32.38 1.33 -10.13
N ALA A 25 -32.66 2.58 -10.46
CA ALA A 25 -33.38 3.49 -9.56
C ALA A 25 -34.87 3.49 -9.91
N VAL A 26 -35.71 3.49 -8.87
CA VAL A 26 -37.15 3.69 -9.02
C VAL A 26 -37.46 5.14 -8.70
N GLU A 27 -38.03 5.86 -9.65
CA GLU A 27 -38.48 7.23 -9.41
C GLU A 27 -39.61 7.24 -8.37
N LYS A 28 -39.47 8.10 -7.35
CA LYS A 28 -40.41 8.15 -6.21
C LYS A 28 -41.84 8.54 -6.60
N PHE A 29 -42.01 9.25 -7.72
CA PHE A 29 -43.30 9.83 -8.12
C PHE A 29 -43.98 9.05 -9.25
N THR A 30 -43.22 8.54 -10.22
CA THR A 30 -43.75 7.82 -11.39
C THR A 30 -43.70 6.30 -11.23
N GLN A 31 -42.93 5.81 -10.25
CA GLN A 31 -42.55 4.39 -10.10
C GLN A 31 -41.89 3.78 -11.34
N GLU A 32 -41.40 4.58 -12.27
CA GLU A 32 -40.63 4.09 -13.39
C GLU A 32 -39.24 3.63 -12.94
N ARG A 33 -38.81 2.49 -13.47
CA ARG A 33 -37.44 1.98 -13.31
C ARG A 33 -36.57 2.62 -14.37
N HIS A 34 -35.57 3.38 -13.93
CA HIS A 34 -34.56 3.98 -14.77
C HIS A 34 -33.19 3.39 -14.42
N GLU A 35 -32.43 3.01 -15.44
CA GLU A 35 -31.07 2.52 -15.27
C GLU A 35 -30.12 3.72 -15.14
N ILE A 36 -29.45 3.83 -14.00
CA ILE A 36 -28.41 4.82 -13.76
C ILE A 36 -27.07 4.18 -14.09
N THR A 37 -26.46 4.60 -15.19
CA THR A 37 -25.07 4.24 -15.52
C THR A 37 -24.11 5.20 -14.86
N TYR A 38 -23.12 4.66 -14.13
CA TYR A 38 -22.12 5.47 -13.46
C TYR A 38 -21.02 5.93 -14.41
N SER A 39 -20.51 7.14 -14.17
CA SER A 39 -19.33 7.65 -14.86
C SER A 39 -18.07 6.90 -14.42
N PRO A 40 -16.99 6.88 -15.23
CA PRO A 40 -15.74 6.20 -14.86
C PRO A 40 -15.15 6.66 -13.52
N ARG A 41 -15.34 7.94 -13.16
CA ARG A 41 -14.89 8.49 -11.88
C ARG A 41 -15.67 7.88 -10.70
N GLU A 42 -16.99 7.82 -10.83
CA GLU A 42 -17.88 7.25 -9.83
C GLU A 42 -17.65 5.75 -9.63
N VAL A 43 -17.30 5.03 -10.70
CA VAL A 43 -16.88 3.62 -10.61
C VAL A 43 -15.55 3.51 -9.84
N ALA A 44 -14.56 4.36 -10.17
CA ALA A 44 -13.26 4.36 -9.50
C ALA A 44 -13.38 4.68 -7.99
N GLU A 45 -14.22 5.65 -7.61
CA GLU A 45 -14.48 6.00 -6.21
C GLU A 45 -15.13 4.83 -5.45
N ARG A 46 -16.08 4.10 -6.07
CA ARG A 46 -16.67 2.89 -5.48
C ARG A 46 -15.65 1.79 -5.27
N ILE A 47 -14.79 1.51 -6.25
CA ILE A 47 -13.71 0.53 -6.11
C ILE A 47 -12.78 0.94 -4.97
N ALA A 48 -12.32 2.19 -4.96
CA ALA A 48 -11.41 2.70 -3.94
C ALA A 48 -11.97 2.60 -2.52
N ALA A 49 -13.30 2.75 -2.35
CA ALA A 49 -13.96 2.66 -1.05
C ALA A 49 -13.96 1.24 -0.46
N VAL A 50 -14.05 0.20 -1.30
CA VAL A 50 -14.20 -1.20 -0.83
C VAL A 50 -12.92 -2.02 -0.95
N LEU A 51 -12.02 -1.63 -1.84
CA LEU A 51 -10.80 -2.37 -2.17
C LEU A 51 -9.88 -2.61 -0.96
N PRO A 52 -9.57 -1.61 -0.11
CA PRO A 52 -8.66 -1.84 1.01
C PRO A 52 -9.17 -2.90 1.99
N ALA A 53 -10.45 -2.82 2.38
CA ALA A 53 -11.06 -3.78 3.29
C ALA A 53 -11.17 -5.18 2.65
N GLY A 54 -11.65 -5.27 1.42
CA GLY A 54 -11.85 -6.54 0.72
C GLY A 54 -10.54 -7.26 0.35
N MET A 55 -9.44 -6.53 0.19
CA MET A 55 -8.11 -7.11 0.02
C MET A 55 -7.55 -7.65 1.34
N ARG A 56 -7.74 -6.92 2.45
CA ARG A 56 -7.31 -7.35 3.78
C ARG A 56 -7.94 -8.67 4.20
N GLU A 57 -9.24 -8.85 3.94
CA GLU A 57 -9.95 -10.11 4.20
C GLU A 57 -9.37 -11.31 3.42
N ARG A 58 -8.77 -11.06 2.26
CA ARG A 58 -8.10 -12.06 1.42
C ARG A 58 -6.61 -12.24 1.78
N GLY A 59 -6.13 -11.60 2.84
CA GLY A 59 -4.74 -11.70 3.29
C GLY A 59 -3.77 -10.78 2.53
N TYR A 60 -4.27 -9.76 1.83
CA TYR A 60 -3.45 -8.75 1.17
C TYR A 60 -3.52 -7.43 1.94
N GLU A 61 -2.38 -6.90 2.35
CA GLU A 61 -2.30 -5.58 2.97
C GLU A 61 -1.87 -4.54 1.94
N LEU A 62 -2.67 -3.49 1.77
CA LEU A 62 -2.33 -2.32 0.96
C LEU A 62 -1.59 -1.31 1.86
N LEU A 63 -0.34 -1.03 1.53
CA LEU A 63 0.52 -0.12 2.28
C LEU A 63 1.02 0.97 1.36
N GLU A 64 0.96 2.22 1.82
CA GLU A 64 1.69 3.31 1.21
C GLU A 64 3.19 3.14 1.50
N LEU A 65 4.01 3.22 0.45
CA LEU A 65 5.45 3.11 0.61
C LEU A 65 6.01 4.49 1.00
N PRO A 66 6.66 4.61 2.16
CA PRO A 66 7.31 5.87 2.55
C PRO A 66 8.41 6.25 1.56
N ALA A 67 8.67 7.56 1.47
CA ALA A 67 9.70 8.08 0.59
C ALA A 67 11.10 7.62 1.00
N VAL A 68 11.96 7.43 0.00
CA VAL A 68 13.39 7.24 0.21
C VAL A 68 14.07 8.59 0.14
N GLU A 69 14.80 8.91 1.20
CA GLU A 69 15.59 10.13 1.33
C GLU A 69 17.07 9.80 1.23
N ARG A 70 17.88 10.81 0.89
CA ARG A 70 19.34 10.70 0.85
C ARG A 70 19.92 11.63 1.90
N ASP A 71 20.70 11.07 2.82
CA ASP A 71 21.35 11.84 3.87
C ASP A 71 22.53 12.67 3.34
N GLN A 72 23.04 13.55 4.20
CA GLN A 72 24.19 14.43 3.89
C GLN A 72 25.50 13.68 3.60
N HIS A 73 25.59 12.40 3.97
CA HIS A 73 26.74 11.53 3.70
C HIS A 73 26.54 10.67 2.45
N GLY A 74 25.42 10.86 1.75
CA GLY A 74 25.07 10.15 0.52
C GLY A 74 24.38 8.80 0.72
N THR A 75 24.07 8.41 1.96
CA THR A 75 23.37 7.17 2.30
C THR A 75 21.88 7.32 2.03
N TYR A 76 21.25 6.31 1.44
CA TYR A 76 19.80 6.30 1.24
C TYR A 76 19.11 5.68 2.46
N SER A 77 18.07 6.34 2.98
CA SER A 77 17.30 5.90 4.12
C SER A 77 15.80 6.12 3.92
N VAL A 78 15.00 5.35 4.66
CA VAL A 78 13.56 5.55 4.79
C VAL A 78 13.27 5.85 6.25
N HIS A 79 12.55 6.92 6.52
CA HIS A 79 12.13 7.29 7.86
C HIS A 79 10.78 6.67 8.18
N VAL A 80 10.70 5.96 9.30
CA VAL A 80 9.50 5.26 9.75
C VAL A 80 9.10 5.80 11.13
N PRO A 81 7.94 6.47 11.25
CA PRO A 81 7.47 6.92 12.55
C PRO A 81 7.13 5.73 13.44
N LEU A 82 7.56 5.78 14.71
CA LEU A 82 7.24 4.78 15.73
C LEU A 82 6.22 5.35 16.71
N THR A 83 5.17 4.59 16.99
CA THR A 83 4.10 4.93 17.94
C THR A 83 4.63 5.14 19.35
N GLY A 84 5.57 4.31 19.81
CA GLY A 84 6.20 4.43 21.13
C GLY A 84 7.23 5.56 21.25
N ARG A 85 7.70 6.12 20.12
CA ARG A 85 8.73 7.17 20.07
C ARG A 85 8.48 8.13 18.89
N PRO A 86 7.41 8.93 18.92
CA PRO A 86 7.06 9.81 17.81
C PRO A 86 8.10 10.91 17.53
N TRP A 87 8.94 11.26 18.51
CA TRP A 87 10.03 12.24 18.36
C TRP A 87 11.34 11.65 17.84
N ALA A 88 11.43 10.32 17.67
CA ALA A 88 12.64 9.63 17.24
C ALA A 88 12.26 8.50 16.26
N PRO A 89 12.03 8.83 14.98
CA PRO A 89 11.66 7.83 13.97
C PRO A 89 12.76 6.78 13.81
N ALA A 90 12.35 5.56 13.47
CA ALA A 90 13.28 4.55 13.00
C ALA A 90 13.77 4.91 11.60
N GLU A 91 15.00 4.51 11.29
CA GLU A 91 15.59 4.67 9.97
C GLU A 91 15.90 3.31 9.39
N ILE A 92 15.45 3.09 8.16
CA ILE A 92 15.81 1.92 7.37
C ILE A 92 16.85 2.37 6.37
N ARG A 93 18.11 2.06 6.66
CA ARG A 93 19.27 2.47 5.87
C ARG A 93 19.61 1.41 4.83
N MET A 94 19.87 1.86 3.61
CA MET A 94 20.31 1.02 2.50
C MET A 94 21.80 1.17 2.30
N ARG A 95 22.50 0.04 2.19
CA ARG A 95 23.93 0.01 1.89
C ARG A 95 24.19 -1.03 0.81
N ARG A 96 24.98 -0.67 -0.19
CA ARG A 96 25.54 -1.65 -1.13
C ARG A 96 26.86 -2.18 -0.58
N THR A 97 26.99 -3.50 -0.51
CA THR A 97 28.25 -4.18 -0.20
C THR A 97 28.66 -5.05 -1.40
N PRO A 98 29.94 -5.49 -1.48
CA PRO A 98 30.37 -6.42 -2.52
C PRO A 98 29.56 -7.73 -2.53
N GLU A 99 28.97 -8.12 -1.39
CA GLU A 99 28.13 -9.30 -1.25
C GLU A 99 26.66 -9.07 -1.64
N GLY A 100 26.23 -7.82 -1.84
CA GLY A 100 24.87 -7.46 -2.25
C GLY A 100 24.31 -6.20 -1.57
N ASP A 101 23.08 -5.85 -1.93
CA ASP A 101 22.35 -4.76 -1.28
C ASP A 101 21.85 -5.22 0.09
N GLN A 102 22.20 -4.46 1.13
CA GLN A 102 21.85 -4.72 2.53
C GLN A 102 20.97 -3.60 3.08
N VAL A 103 20.10 -3.97 4.03
CA VAL A 103 19.21 -3.05 4.73
C VAL A 103 19.43 -3.19 6.23
N THR A 104 19.58 -2.06 6.93
CA THR A 104 19.73 -2.02 8.39
C THR A 104 18.65 -1.14 9.00
N ILE A 105 18.03 -1.61 10.07
CA ILE A 105 17.07 -0.81 10.85
C ILE A 105 17.81 -0.18 12.02
N VAL A 106 17.73 1.15 12.13
CA VAL A 106 18.38 1.97 13.16
C VAL A 106 17.31 2.76 13.91
N GLY A 107 17.59 3.14 15.16
CA GLY A 107 16.67 3.98 15.94
C GLY A 107 15.49 3.23 16.57
N THR A 108 15.46 1.89 16.46
CA THR A 108 14.47 1.04 17.14
C THR A 108 15.14 -0.02 18.01
N THR A 109 14.42 -0.53 19.00
CA THR A 109 14.86 -1.62 19.89
C THR A 109 13.89 -2.77 19.77
N LEU A 110 14.41 -3.99 19.58
CA LEU A 110 13.58 -5.19 19.63
C LEU A 110 13.20 -5.53 21.09
N PRO A 111 11.98 -6.04 21.33
CA PRO A 111 10.92 -6.33 20.37
C PRO A 111 10.17 -5.09 19.86
N LEU A 112 9.62 -5.15 18.64
CA LEU A 112 8.75 -4.10 18.08
C LEU A 112 7.33 -4.20 18.66
N ALA A 113 6.69 -3.06 18.89
CA ALA A 113 5.26 -3.02 19.16
C ALA A 113 4.48 -3.46 17.92
N THR A 114 3.38 -4.21 18.10
CA THR A 114 2.56 -4.70 16.99
C THR A 114 2.05 -3.56 16.11
N ASP A 115 1.77 -2.39 16.70
CA ASP A 115 1.30 -1.20 15.99
C ASP A 115 2.38 -0.58 15.07
N ASP A 116 3.66 -0.81 15.35
CA ASP A 116 4.78 -0.30 14.54
C ASP A 116 5.13 -1.24 13.36
N VAL A 117 4.65 -2.50 13.41
CA VAL A 117 5.00 -3.53 12.42
C VAL A 117 4.62 -3.12 10.99
N PRO A 118 3.41 -2.61 10.70
CA PRO A 118 3.05 -2.21 9.34
C PRO A 118 3.94 -1.10 8.79
N ALA A 119 4.30 -0.12 9.63
CA ALA A 119 5.13 1.01 9.23
C ALA A 119 6.57 0.54 8.91
N ILE A 120 7.12 -0.35 9.74
CA ILE A 120 8.45 -0.94 9.51
C ILE A 120 8.45 -1.84 8.26
N ALA A 121 7.40 -2.64 8.06
CA ALA A 121 7.25 -3.45 6.86
C ALA A 121 7.17 -2.59 5.59
N ALA A 122 6.37 -1.53 5.60
CA ALA A 122 6.27 -0.58 4.49
C ALA A 122 7.63 0.04 4.15
N GLY A 123 8.40 0.46 5.17
CA GLY A 123 9.72 1.03 4.94
C GLY A 123 10.75 0.02 4.41
N LEU A 124 10.70 -1.25 4.83
CA LEU A 124 11.53 -2.31 4.27
C LEU A 124 11.18 -2.59 2.80
N LEU A 125 9.89 -2.60 2.47
CA LEU A 125 9.41 -2.76 1.10
C LEU A 125 9.81 -1.58 0.21
N ALA A 126 9.73 -0.35 0.73
CA ALA A 126 10.19 0.86 0.04
C ALA A 126 11.69 0.77 -0.27
N ALA A 127 12.51 0.40 0.73
CA ALA A 127 13.95 0.21 0.55
C ALA A 127 14.27 -0.85 -0.53
N ARG A 128 13.58 -2.00 -0.50
CA ARG A 128 13.73 -3.04 -1.52
C ARG A 128 13.34 -2.56 -2.91
N ALA A 129 12.20 -1.86 -3.04
CA ALA A 129 11.71 -1.34 -4.30
C ALA A 129 12.69 -0.32 -4.90
N PHE A 130 13.28 0.53 -4.05
CA PHE A 130 14.30 1.48 -4.47
C PHE A 130 15.58 0.80 -4.96
N CYS A 131 16.12 -0.17 -4.21
CA CYS A 131 17.32 -0.91 -4.62
C CYS A 131 17.11 -1.70 -5.93
N ALA A 132 15.90 -2.21 -6.16
CA ALA A 132 15.55 -2.91 -7.40
C ALA A 132 15.48 -1.99 -8.62
N SER A 133 15.13 -0.71 -8.42
CA SER A 133 14.94 0.27 -9.49
C SER A 133 16.16 1.18 -9.72
N HIS A 134 17.02 1.33 -8.73
CA HIS A 134 18.15 2.25 -8.75
C HIS A 134 19.46 1.54 -8.41
N LYS A 135 20.51 1.81 -9.19
CA LYS A 135 21.86 1.44 -8.75
C LYS A 135 22.27 2.42 -7.66
N LEU A 136 22.35 1.93 -6.42
CA LEU A 136 23.06 2.63 -5.34
C LEU A 136 24.48 2.94 -5.85
N GLY A 137 24.79 4.24 -5.97
CA GLY A 137 26.04 4.77 -6.50
C GLY A 137 27.03 5.15 -5.41
#